data_AF-A0A955J6L8-F1
#
_entry.id   AF-A0A955J6L8-F1
#
_cell.length_a   1.000
_cell.length_b   1.000
_cell.length_c   1.000
_cell.angle_alpha   90.00
_cell.angle_beta   90.00
_cell.angle_gamma   90.00
#
_symmetry.space_group_name_H-M   'P 1'
#
loop_
_entity.id
_entity.type
_entity.pdbx_description
1 polymer ?
#
loop_
_entity_poly.entity_id
_entity_poly.type
_entity_poly.pdbx_seq_one_letter_code
_entity_poly.pdbx_strand_id
1 'polypeptide(L)'
;MISRVIVEEIEAPHLEFEIIPFPIEDTNADLPKLIPTSTVITLGYCDDWTTQKISILVSCGYSNICVVQNDINSDRISGSMIRDKIRSDDSGWLKMVPSSVSSYLQETGLLDAIKNV
;
A
#
# COMPACT_ATOMS: atom_id res chain seq x y z
N MET A 1 -14.16 -2.81 1.03
CA MET A 1 -12.68 -2.92 0.94
C MET A 1 -12.14 -1.53 0.67
N ILE A 2 -11.13 -1.09 1.42
CA ILE A 2 -10.63 0.30 1.41
C ILE A 2 -10.09 0.73 0.03
N SER A 3 -9.62 -0.23 -0.77
CA SER A 3 -9.17 -0.04 -2.14
C SER A 3 -10.28 0.48 -3.05
N ARG A 4 -11.51 -0.03 -2.92
CA ARG A 4 -12.64 0.31 -3.79
C ARG A 4 -13.12 1.75 -3.58
N VAL A 5 -13.13 2.25 -2.35
CA VAL A 5 -13.56 3.63 -2.07
C VAL A 5 -12.56 4.65 -2.63
N ILE A 6 -11.27 4.31 -2.67
CA ILE A 6 -10.24 5.15 -3.30
C ILE A 6 -10.43 5.23 -4.82
N VAL A 7 -10.77 4.11 -5.48
CA VAL A 7 -11.04 4.10 -6.92
C VAL A 7 -12.20 5.04 -7.29
N GLU A 8 -13.24 5.09 -6.45
CA GLU A 8 -14.39 5.95 -6.67
C GLU A 8 -14.07 7.45 -6.43
N GLU A 9 -13.15 7.77 -5.51
CA GLU A 9 -12.69 9.15 -5.26
C GLU A 9 -11.67 9.65 -6.31
N ILE A 10 -10.84 8.76 -6.85
CA ILE A 10 -9.94 9.09 -7.95
C ILE A 10 -10.81 9.15 -9.21
N GLU A 11 -11.28 10.35 -9.57
CA GLU A 11 -12.01 10.65 -10.82
C GLU A 11 -11.12 10.48 -12.07
N ALA A 12 -10.59 9.26 -12.29
CA ALA A 12 -9.72 8.94 -13.40
C ALA A 12 -10.37 7.89 -14.31
N PRO A 13 -11.42 8.27 -15.07
CA PRO A 13 -12.19 7.36 -15.93
C PRO A 13 -11.37 6.76 -17.09
N HIS A 14 -10.13 7.22 -17.29
CA HIS A 14 -9.23 6.77 -18.35
C HIS A 14 -8.11 5.85 -17.85
N LEU A 15 -8.03 5.60 -16.54
CA LEU A 15 -7.05 4.67 -15.99
C LEU A 15 -7.63 3.26 -15.98
N GLU A 16 -7.04 2.37 -16.77
CA GLU A 16 -7.29 0.93 -16.66
C GLU A 16 -6.38 0.36 -15.58
N PHE A 17 -6.95 -0.01 -14.43
CA PHE A 17 -6.19 -0.64 -13.36
C PHE A 17 -7.04 -1.65 -12.59
N GLU A 18 -6.36 -2.59 -11.94
CA GLU A 18 -6.95 -3.57 -11.04
C GLU A 18 -6.18 -3.58 -9.71
N ILE A 19 -6.87 -3.86 -8.61
CA ILE A 19 -6.25 -4.02 -7.30
C ILE A 19 -6.33 -5.50 -6.92
N ILE A 20 -5.18 -6.18 -7.02
CA ILE A 20 -5.06 -7.61 -6.77
C ILE A 20 -4.24 -7.81 -5.47
N PRO A 21 -4.73 -8.61 -4.52
CA PRO A 21 -3.91 -9.05 -3.38
C PRO A 21 -2.66 -9.76 -3.88
N PHE A 22 -1.48 -9.28 -3.49
CA PHE A 22 -0.21 -9.83 -3.92
C PHE A 22 0.55 -10.45 -2.73
N PRO A 23 0.60 -11.79 -2.61
CA PRO A 23 1.12 -12.47 -1.42
C PRO A 23 2.65 -12.56 -1.44
N ILE A 24 3.34 -11.42 -1.53
CA ILE A 24 4.80 -11.35 -1.65
C ILE A 24 5.54 -11.99 -0.45
N GLU A 25 4.88 -12.08 0.70
CA GLU A 25 5.45 -12.63 1.94
C GLU A 25 5.15 -14.12 2.12
N ASP A 26 4.22 -14.68 1.36
CA ASP A 26 3.88 -16.09 1.46
C ASP A 26 4.88 -16.93 0.67
N THR A 27 5.80 -17.56 1.41
CA THR A 27 6.81 -18.47 0.83
C THR A 27 6.22 -19.66 0.07
N ASN A 28 4.93 -19.98 0.25
CA ASN A 28 4.25 -21.05 -0.49
C ASN A 28 3.56 -20.54 -1.77
N ALA A 29 3.46 -19.23 -1.95
CA ALA A 29 2.81 -18.66 -3.11
C ALA A 29 3.69 -18.76 -4.36
N ASP A 30 3.12 -19.29 -5.44
CA ASP A 30 3.75 -19.33 -6.76
C ASP A 30 3.48 -17.99 -7.47
N LEU A 31 4.28 -16.96 -7.13
CA LEU A 31 4.11 -15.62 -7.67
C LEU A 31 4.09 -15.59 -9.22
N PRO A 32 4.94 -16.34 -9.94
CA PRO A 32 4.88 -16.42 -11.42
C PRO A 32 3.55 -16.93 -12.00
N LYS A 33 2.75 -17.70 -11.24
CA LYS A 33 1.40 -18.08 -11.66
C LYS A 33 0.36 -16.97 -11.49
N LEU A 34 0.63 -16.02 -10.60
CA LEU A 34 -0.25 -14.87 -10.34
C LEU A 34 0.06 -13.71 -11.29
N ILE A 35 1.35 -13.43 -11.50
CA ILE A 35 1.82 -12.33 -12.35
C ILE A 35 2.95 -12.86 -13.25
N PRO A 36 2.90 -12.63 -14.57
CA PRO A 36 3.98 -13.02 -15.46
C PRO A 36 5.32 -12.39 -15.06
N THR A 37 6.42 -13.14 -15.15
CA THR A 37 7.78 -12.64 -14.81
C THR A 37 8.27 -11.52 -15.75
N SER A 38 7.64 -11.38 -16.92
CA SER A 38 7.87 -10.26 -17.85
C SER A 38 7.26 -8.94 -17.38
N THR A 39 6.39 -8.94 -16.38
CA THR A 39 5.72 -7.75 -15.85
C THR A 39 6.74 -6.75 -15.32
N VAL A 40 6.56 -5.47 -15.67
CA VAL A 40 7.34 -4.38 -15.08
C VAL A 40 6.81 -4.12 -13.68
N ILE A 41 7.66 -4.30 -12.67
CA ILE A 41 7.30 -4.08 -11.26
C ILE A 41 7.92 -2.78 -10.81
N THR A 42 7.08 -1.85 -10.36
CA THR A 42 7.53 -0.57 -9.79
C THR A 42 7.39 -0.57 -8.28
N LEU A 43 8.46 -0.26 -7.57
CA LEU A 43 8.49 -0.16 -6.11
C LEU A 43 9.02 1.22 -5.71
N GLY A 44 8.37 1.89 -4.75
CA GLY A 44 8.97 3.05 -4.11
C GLY A 44 10.11 2.62 -3.19
N TYR A 45 11.33 3.10 -3.41
CA TYR A 45 12.46 2.86 -2.50
C TYR A 45 12.16 3.50 -1.16
N CYS A 46 12.22 2.74 -0.07
CA CYS A 46 12.09 3.40 1.22
C CYS A 46 12.80 2.81 2.44
N ASP A 47 13.43 1.64 2.37
CA ASP A 47 13.91 0.96 3.58
C ASP A 47 14.42 -0.45 3.24
N ASP A 48 14.98 -1.12 4.25
CA ASP A 48 15.33 -2.54 4.23
C ASP A 48 14.17 -3.44 3.77
N TRP A 49 12.93 -3.04 4.04
CA TRP A 49 11.74 -3.76 3.59
C TRP A 49 11.64 -3.79 2.06
N THR A 50 11.95 -2.69 1.39
CA THR A 50 11.98 -2.65 -0.07
C THR A 50 13.07 -3.57 -0.64
N THR A 51 14.23 -3.62 0.00
CA THR A 51 15.32 -4.54 -0.36
C THR A 51 14.90 -6.01 -0.24
N GLN A 52 14.20 -6.37 0.83
CA GLN A 52 13.68 -7.74 1.02
C GLN A 52 12.68 -8.13 -0.09
N LYS A 53 11.73 -7.25 -0.41
CA LYS A 53 10.76 -7.48 -1.51
C LYS A 53 11.46 -7.70 -2.85
N ILE A 54 12.50 -6.91 -3.16
CA ILE A 54 13.29 -7.09 -4.39
C ILE A 54 13.96 -8.46 -4.39
N SER A 55 14.56 -8.89 -3.27
CA SER A 55 15.20 -10.20 -3.18
C SER A 55 14.23 -11.36 -3.44
N ILE A 56 12.98 -11.25 -2.96
CA ILE A 56 11.93 -12.26 -3.19
C ILE A 56 11.54 -12.26 -4.68
N LEU A 57 11.31 -11.09 -5.27
CA LEU A 57 10.96 -10.98 -6.68
C LEU A 57 12.06 -11.55 -7.58
N VAL A 58 13.32 -11.24 -7.30
CA VAL A 58 14.46 -11.78 -8.05
C VAL A 58 14.54 -13.31 -7.91
N SER A 59 14.33 -13.86 -6.71
CA SER A 59 14.36 -15.32 -6.51
C SER A 59 13.20 -16.04 -7.22
N CYS A 60 12.08 -15.35 -7.45
CA CYS A 60 10.96 -15.83 -8.27
C CYS A 60 11.14 -15.60 -9.79
N GLY A 61 12.26 -15.04 -10.24
CA GLY A 61 12.58 -14.88 -11.66
C GLY A 61 12.10 -13.58 -12.31
N TYR A 62 11.67 -12.58 -11.52
CA TYR A 62 11.36 -11.25 -12.05
C TYR A 62 12.64 -10.44 -12.30
N SER A 63 12.79 -9.90 -13.52
CA SER A 63 13.95 -9.10 -13.91
C SER A 63 13.64 -7.62 -14.18
N ASN A 64 12.37 -7.28 -14.42
CA ASN A 64 11.95 -5.93 -14.82
C ASN A 64 11.51 -5.08 -13.62
N ILE A 65 12.41 -4.90 -12.64
CA ILE A 65 12.10 -4.20 -11.39
C ILE A 65 12.61 -2.75 -11.47
N CYS A 66 11.70 -1.78 -11.44
CA CYS A 66 11.99 -0.36 -11.36
C CYS A 66 11.83 0.14 -9.92
N VAL A 67 12.89 0.71 -9.38
CA VAL A 67 12.90 1.30 -8.04
C VAL A 67 12.81 2.81 -8.16
N VAL A 68 11.70 3.38 -7.71
CA VAL A 68 11.45 4.83 -7.72
C VAL A 68 11.96 5.39 -6.40
N GLN A 69 13.04 6.15 -6.46
CA GLN A 69 13.58 6.82 -5.28
C GLN A 69 12.66 7.99 -4.90
N ASN A 70 12.13 7.95 -3.67
CA ASN A 70 11.44 9.11 -3.11
C ASN A 70 12.47 10.10 -2.57
N ASP A 71 12.14 11.40 -2.62
CA ASP A 71 12.96 12.42 -1.96
C ASP A 71 12.96 12.18 -0.45
N ILE A 72 14.14 11.89 0.09
CA ILE A 72 14.37 11.54 1.49
C ILE A 72 13.97 12.69 2.42
N ASN A 73 13.91 13.92 1.90
CA ASN A 73 13.56 15.12 2.66
C ASN A 73 12.07 15.51 2.56
N SER A 74 11.23 14.70 1.93
CA SER A 74 9.79 14.97 1.86
C SER A 74 9.10 14.60 3.18
N ASP A 75 8.18 15.46 3.66
CA ASP A 75 7.29 15.18 4.80
C ASP A 75 6.38 13.99 4.45
N ARG A 76 6.86 12.78 4.76
CA ARG A 76 6.22 11.56 4.32
C ARG A 76 5.13 11.13 5.30
N ILE A 77 3.95 10.90 4.78
CA ILE A 77 2.84 10.30 5.53
C ILE A 77 3.04 8.79 5.54
N SER A 78 3.16 8.18 6.72
CA SER A 78 3.25 6.73 6.90
C SER A 78 2.02 6.15 7.60
N GLY A 79 1.75 4.86 7.36
CA GLY A 79 0.67 4.15 8.05
C GLY A 79 0.87 4.09 9.56
N SER A 80 2.12 4.02 10.06
CA SER A 80 2.40 4.06 11.49
C SER A 80 2.02 5.41 12.08
N MET A 81 2.42 6.53 11.45
CA MET A 81 2.02 7.87 11.89
C MET A 81 0.49 8.05 11.94
N ILE A 82 -0.22 7.54 10.93
CA ILE A 82 -1.70 7.58 10.89
C ILE A 82 -2.28 6.78 12.06
N ARG A 83 -1.83 5.54 12.28
CA ARG A 83 -2.32 4.68 13.37
C ARG A 83 -2.02 5.27 14.75
N ASP A 84 -0.87 5.88 14.95
CA ASP A 84 -0.50 6.49 16.23
C ASP A 84 -1.40 7.69 16.57
N LYS A 85 -1.76 8.49 15.55
CA LYS A 85 -2.76 9.55 15.70
C LYS A 85 -4.16 9.00 16.00
N ILE A 86 -4.59 7.93 15.31
CA ILE A 86 -5.87 7.26 15.59
C ILE A 86 -5.93 6.76 17.04
N ARG A 87 -4.86 6.12 17.53
CA ARG A 87 -4.77 5.60 18.92
C ARG A 87 -4.75 6.71 19.97
N SER A 88 -4.16 7.85 19.63
CA SER A 88 -4.07 9.01 20.53
C SER A 88 -5.29 9.93 20.46
N ASP A 89 -6.38 9.51 19.79
CA ASP A 89 -7.57 10.31 19.50
C ASP A 89 -7.27 11.68 18.81
N ASP A 90 -6.16 11.77 18.09
CA ASP A 90 -5.74 12.96 17.35
C ASP A 90 -6.39 12.99 15.97
N SER A 91 -7.42 13.83 15.80
CA SER A 91 -8.13 14.03 14.53
C SER A 91 -7.27 14.51 13.34
N GLY A 92 -5.99 14.86 13.56
CA GLY A 92 -5.06 15.23 12.50
C GLY A 92 -4.86 14.15 11.43
N TRP A 93 -5.13 12.88 11.74
CA TRP A 93 -5.06 11.79 10.75
C TRP A 93 -6.06 11.95 9.60
N LEU A 94 -7.18 12.65 9.80
CA LEU A 94 -8.21 12.87 8.77
C LEU A 94 -7.67 13.61 7.54
N LYS A 95 -6.65 14.45 7.72
CA LYS A 95 -6.00 15.21 6.65
C LYS A 95 -4.85 14.45 5.98
N MET A 96 -4.50 13.27 6.51
CA MET A 96 -3.39 12.45 6.05
C MET A 96 -3.84 11.36 5.07
N VAL A 97 -5.16 11.21 4.87
CA VAL A 97 -5.76 10.22 3.97
C VAL A 97 -6.82 10.88 3.10
N PRO A 98 -7.15 10.29 1.93
CA PRO A 98 -8.31 10.71 1.14
C PRO A 98 -9.61 10.65 1.94
N SER A 99 -10.59 11.46 1.56
CA SER A 99 -11.84 11.64 2.31
C SER A 99 -12.71 10.38 2.30
N SER A 100 -12.67 9.60 1.21
CA SER A 100 -13.38 8.33 1.11
C SER A 100 -12.82 7.30 2.11
N VAL A 101 -11.51 7.35 2.37
CA VAL A 101 -10.82 6.44 3.30
C VAL A 101 -11.23 6.73 4.73
N SER A 102 -11.25 7.99 5.14
CA SER A 102 -11.67 8.37 6.49
C SER A 102 -13.13 8.03 6.75
N SER A 103 -14.02 8.28 5.78
CA SER A 103 -15.44 7.92 5.85
C SER A 103 -15.62 6.40 5.98
N TYR A 104 -14.94 5.62 5.14
CA TYR A 104 -15.00 4.17 5.20
C TYR A 104 -14.56 3.61 6.56
N LEU A 105 -13.48 4.15 7.15
CA LEU A 105 -13.00 3.69 8.46
C LEU A 105 -14.01 3.98 9.59
N GLN A 106 -14.70 5.12 9.52
CA GLN A 106 -15.72 5.50 10.49
C GLN A 106 -16.98 4.63 10.37
N GLU A 107 -17.40 4.31 9.15
CA GLU A 107 -18.62 3.54 8.89
C GLU A 107 -18.50 2.03 9.18
N THR A 108 -17.27 1.50 9.16
CA THR A 108 -17.02 0.05 9.26
C THR A 108 -16.56 -0.43 10.64
N GLY A 109 -16.40 0.47 11.62
CA GLY A 109 -15.89 0.13 12.96
C GLY A 109 -14.40 -0.25 12.99
N LEU A 110 -13.67 -0.08 11.87
CA LEU A 110 -12.24 -0.41 11.80
C LEU A 110 -11.37 0.50 12.66
N LEU A 111 -11.83 1.70 13.00
CA LEU A 111 -11.13 2.59 13.94
C LEU A 111 -10.97 1.94 15.31
N ASP A 112 -11.98 1.24 15.81
CA ASP A 112 -11.91 0.57 17.10
C ASP A 112 -10.90 -0.57 17.07
N ALA A 113 -10.82 -1.31 15.96
CA ALA A 113 -9.81 -2.35 15.78
C ALA A 113 -8.38 -1.77 15.84
N ILE A 114 -8.15 -0.58 15.28
CA ILE A 114 -6.82 0.07 15.32
C ILE A 114 -6.47 0.54 16.74
N LYS A 115 -7.45 1.01 17.51
CA LYS A 115 -7.26 1.48 18.89
C LYS A 115 -6.94 0.35 19.87
N ASN A 116 -7.41 -0.87 19.58
CA ASN A 116 -7.28 -2.04 20.44
C ASN A 116 -6.01 -2.89 20.18
N VAL A 117 -5.11 -2.43 19.30
CA VAL A 117 -3.81 -3.06 18.98
C VAL A 117 -2.66 -2.19 19.45
#